data_AF-A0A2E1LMJ6-F1
#
_entry.id   AF-A0A2E1LMJ6-F1
#
_cell.length_a   1.000
_cell.length_b   1.000
_cell.length_c   1.000
_cell.angle_alpha   90.00
_cell.angle_beta   90.00
_cell.angle_gamma   90.00
#
_symmetry.space_group_name_H-M   'P 1'
#
loop_
_entity.id
_entity.type
_entity.pdbx_description
1 polymer ?
#
loop_
_entity_poly.entity_id
_entity_poly.type
_entity_poly.pdbx_seq_one_letter_code
_entity_poly.pdbx_strand_id
1 'polypeptide(L)'
;MIITCKCGKYRFEVSKNEIPEEGRNVQCGVCNETWFQTPYVKKNKITEVSPPSFSLIKTAFYLLLFILTAAGIMNMLKDYLITNVPETTNYYLFVQHMVEQIFKNISNLLIFLGIQY
;
A
#
# COMPACT_ATOMS: atom_id res chain seq x y z
N MET A 1 1.05 -38.83 -2.79
CA MET A 1 1.30 -37.38 -2.63
C MET A 1 2.78 -37.12 -2.84
N ILE A 2 3.16 -35.97 -3.36
CA ILE A 2 4.58 -35.67 -3.60
C ILE A 2 5.08 -34.78 -2.46
N ILE A 3 6.13 -35.23 -1.78
CA ILE A 3 6.85 -34.43 -0.76
C ILE A 3 8.20 -34.00 -1.33
N THR A 4 8.67 -32.82 -0.91
CA THR A 4 9.96 -32.29 -1.34
C THR A 4 10.94 -32.39 -0.18
N CYS A 5 12.16 -32.83 -0.46
CA CYS A 5 13.22 -32.88 0.54
C CYS A 5 13.54 -31.48 1.06
N LYS A 6 13.91 -31.37 2.33
CA LYS A 6 14.39 -30.12 2.96
C LYS A 6 15.55 -29.46 2.21
N CYS A 7 16.41 -30.23 1.51
CA CYS A 7 17.48 -29.67 0.69
C CYS A 7 17.00 -29.02 -0.63
N GLY A 8 15.73 -29.18 -0.99
CA GLY A 8 15.11 -28.59 -2.19
C GLY A 8 15.42 -29.30 -3.51
N LYS A 9 16.31 -30.31 -3.53
CA LYS A 9 16.79 -30.95 -4.76
C LYS A 9 16.01 -32.19 -5.19
N TYR A 10 15.37 -32.89 -4.24
CA TYR A 10 14.73 -34.18 -4.48
C TYR A 10 13.25 -34.17 -4.12
N ARG A 11 12.45 -34.94 -4.85
CA ARG A 11 11.01 -35.12 -4.63
C ARG A 11 10.69 -36.60 -4.58
N PHE A 12 9.79 -36.98 -3.69
CA PHE A 12 9.40 -38.36 -3.46
C PHE A 12 7.88 -38.49 -3.54
N GLU A 13 7.42 -39.50 -4.28
CA GLU A 13 6.02 -39.91 -4.24
C GLU A 13 5.82 -40.85 -3.05
N VAL A 14 4.95 -40.46 -2.13
CA VAL A 14 4.63 -41.20 -0.90
C VAL A 14 3.13 -41.45 -0.81
N SER A 15 2.73 -42.56 -0.19
CA SER A 15 1.31 -42.86 0.02
C SER A 15 0.70 -41.89 1.04
N LYS A 16 -0.60 -41.59 0.90
CA LYS A 16 -1.31 -40.73 1.87
C LYS A 16 -1.31 -41.36 3.28
N ASN A 17 -1.26 -42.68 3.37
CA ASN A 17 -1.25 -43.40 4.66
C ASN A 17 0.13 -43.34 5.35
N GLU A 18 1.20 -42.97 4.63
CA GLU A 18 2.55 -42.92 5.18
C GLU A 18 2.82 -41.63 5.98
N ILE A 19 2.03 -40.57 5.71
CA ILE A 19 2.08 -39.28 6.37
C ILE A 19 0.69 -39.01 6.97
N PRO A 20 0.46 -39.37 8.25
CA PRO A 20 -0.83 -39.18 8.90
C PRO A 20 -1.09 -37.69 9.17
N GLU A 21 -2.33 -37.33 9.51
CA GLU A 21 -2.77 -35.93 9.73
C GLU A 21 -1.98 -35.22 10.83
N GLU A 22 -1.60 -35.94 11.89
CA GLU A 22 -0.73 -35.45 12.95
C GLU A 22 0.71 -35.16 12.49
N GLY A 23 1.09 -35.61 11.30
CA GLY A 23 2.43 -35.49 10.73
C GLY A 23 3.41 -36.54 11.26
N ARG A 24 4.57 -36.62 10.62
CA ARG A 24 5.63 -37.61 10.92
C ARG A 24 7.01 -37.05 10.59
N ASN A 25 8.02 -37.45 11.36
CA ASN A 25 9.43 -37.26 10.97
C ASN A 25 9.80 -38.20 9.82
N VAL A 26 10.35 -37.64 8.75
CA VAL A 26 10.82 -38.36 7.56
C VAL A 26 12.30 -38.09 7.33
N GLN A 27 12.96 -39.00 6.62
CA GLN A 27 14.38 -38.90 6.26
C GLN A 27 14.56 -39.02 4.75
N CYS A 28 15.44 -38.20 4.18
CA CYS A 28 15.79 -38.28 2.77
C CYS A 28 16.72 -39.46 2.52
N GLY A 29 16.35 -40.36 1.61
CA GLY A 29 17.21 -41.48 1.20
C GLY A 29 18.44 -41.10 0.35
N VAL A 30 18.57 -39.83 -0.05
CA VAL A 30 19.69 -39.36 -0.91
C VAL A 30 20.68 -38.47 -0.16
N CYS A 31 20.19 -37.54 0.67
CA CYS A 31 21.03 -36.60 1.40
C CYS A 31 20.96 -36.74 2.92
N ASN A 32 20.29 -37.79 3.44
CA ASN A 32 20.16 -38.13 4.85
C ASN A 32 19.50 -37.08 5.77
N GLU A 33 19.06 -35.95 5.25
CA GLU A 33 18.34 -34.91 5.99
C GLU A 33 17.03 -35.43 6.58
N THR A 34 16.75 -35.04 7.82
CA THR A 34 15.51 -35.38 8.54
C THR A 34 14.66 -34.15 8.77
N TRP A 35 13.34 -34.25 8.55
CA TRP A 35 12.40 -33.17 8.82
C TRP A 35 11.02 -33.70 9.20
N PHE A 36 10.22 -32.83 9.82
CA PHE A 36 8.83 -33.13 10.14
C PHE A 36 7.93 -32.78 8.95
N GLN A 37 7.16 -33.75 8.46
CA GLN A 37 6.28 -33.63 7.30
C GLN A 37 4.82 -33.81 7.74
N THR A 38 3.98 -32.83 7.41
CA THR A 38 2.52 -32.93 7.51
C THR A 38 1.90 -33.22 6.13
N PRO A 39 0.68 -33.78 6.06
CA PRO A 39 0.02 -34.01 4.78
C PRO A 39 -0.21 -32.66 4.09
N TYR A 40 0.05 -32.64 2.77
CA TYR A 40 -0.14 -31.42 1.99
C TYR A 40 -1.64 -31.12 1.88
N VAL A 41 -2.13 -30.24 2.75
CA VAL A 41 -3.44 -29.61 2.56
C VAL A 41 -3.25 -28.56 1.47
N LYS A 42 -3.85 -28.78 0.31
CA LYS A 42 -3.94 -27.78 -0.75
C LYS A 42 -4.71 -26.60 -0.14
N LYS A 43 -3.99 -25.60 0.40
CA LYS A 43 -4.58 -24.29 0.64
C LYS A 43 -5.07 -23.86 -0.73
N ASN A 44 -6.39 -23.89 -0.93
CA ASN A 44 -6.99 -23.19 -2.04
C ASN A 44 -6.46 -21.78 -1.92
N LYS A 45 -5.55 -21.39 -2.84
CA LYS A 45 -5.31 -19.99 -3.09
C LYS A 45 -6.67 -19.48 -3.56
N ILE A 46 -7.49 -19.05 -2.62
CA ILE A 46 -8.35 -17.90 -2.87
C ILE A 46 -7.36 -16.90 -3.46
N THR A 47 -7.61 -16.48 -4.70
CA THR A 47 -6.95 -15.32 -5.25
C THR A 47 -7.37 -14.17 -4.34
N GLU A 48 -6.70 -14.04 -3.20
CA GLU A 48 -6.68 -12.83 -2.42
C GLU A 48 -6.15 -11.80 -3.40
N VAL A 49 -7.05 -10.97 -3.93
CA VAL A 49 -6.66 -9.69 -4.48
C VAL A 49 -5.93 -9.02 -3.33
N SER A 50 -4.60 -9.14 -3.31
CA SER A 50 -3.77 -8.57 -2.28
C SER A 50 -4.18 -7.10 -2.18
N PRO A 51 -4.61 -6.60 -1.01
CA PRO A 51 -4.95 -5.20 -0.88
C PRO A 51 -3.78 -4.37 -1.43
N PRO A 52 -4.04 -3.29 -2.21
CA PRO A 52 -2.98 -2.51 -2.85
C PRO A 52 -1.89 -2.25 -1.82
N SER A 53 -0.65 -2.61 -2.16
CA SER A 53 0.46 -2.65 -1.20
C SER A 53 0.44 -1.38 -0.35
N PHE A 54 0.18 -1.54 0.94
CA PHE A 54 0.00 -0.46 1.93
C PHE A 54 1.12 0.61 1.86
N SER A 55 2.27 0.23 1.31
CA SER A 55 3.40 1.11 0.98
C SER A 55 3.06 2.28 0.06
N LEU A 56 2.27 2.11 -1.00
CA LEU A 56 2.02 3.20 -1.96
C LEU A 56 1.10 4.27 -1.37
N ILE A 57 0.06 3.85 -0.64
CA ILE A 57 -0.86 4.77 0.03
C ILE A 57 -0.13 5.56 1.11
N LYS A 58 0.76 4.92 1.87
CA LYS A 58 1.61 5.59 2.85
C LYS A 58 2.53 6.62 2.22
N THR A 59 3.25 6.25 1.15
CA THR A 59 4.14 7.18 0.45
C THR A 59 3.35 8.35 -0.14
N ALA A 60 2.20 8.08 -0.76
CA ALA A 60 1.32 9.13 -1.28
C ALA A 60 0.82 10.07 -0.17
N PHE A 61 0.47 9.54 1.01
CA PHE A 61 0.07 10.34 2.16
C PHE A 61 1.20 11.25 2.65
N TYR A 62 2.43 10.73 2.78
CA TYR A 62 3.58 11.55 3.18
C TYR A 62 3.93 12.61 2.13
N LEU A 63 3.82 12.28 0.84
CA LEU A 63 4.01 13.27 -0.24
C LEU A 63 2.93 14.36 -0.20
N LEU A 64 1.67 13.98 0.01
CA LEU A 64 0.58 14.94 0.17
C LEU A 64 0.85 15.89 1.35
N LEU A 65 1.27 15.35 2.49
CA LEU A 65 1.63 16.12 3.68
C LEU A 65 2.77 17.11 3.35
N PHE A 66 3.81 16.64 2.68
CA PHE A 66 4.94 17.48 2.25
C PHE A 66 4.48 18.63 1.34
N ILE A 67 3.64 18.37 0.34
CA ILE A 67 3.12 19.40 -0.57
C ILE A 67 2.30 20.45 0.20
N LEU A 68 1.45 20.03 1.14
CA LEU A 68 0.66 20.95 1.97
C LEU A 68 1.57 21.83 2.83
N THR A 69 2.63 21.27 3.42
CA THR A 69 3.59 22.07 4.20
C THR A 69 4.33 23.09 3.34
N ALA A 70 4.79 22.68 2.15
CA ALA A 70 5.46 23.57 1.21
C ALA A 70 4.54 24.70 0.74
N ALA A 71 3.27 24.40 0.45
CA ALA A 71 2.25 25.40 0.10
C ALA A 71 2.02 26.39 1.24
N GLY A 72 1.96 25.92 2.50
CA GLY A 72 1.83 26.76 3.68
C GLY A 72 3.02 27.71 3.86
N ILE A 73 4.25 27.21 3.68
CA ILE A 73 5.48 28.02 3.74
C ILE A 73 5.48 29.09 2.63
N MET A 74 5.10 28.71 1.41
CA MET A 74 4.98 29.65 0.29
C MET A 74 3.97 30.76 0.56
N ASN A 75 2.90 30.46 1.29
CA ASN A 75 1.92 31.47 1.70
C ASN A 75 2.45 32.36 2.83
N MET A 76 3.19 31.81 3.80
CA MET A 76 3.82 32.61 4.87
C MET A 76 4.85 33.60 4.31
N LEU A 77 5.61 33.20 3.29
CA LEU A 77 6.63 34.03 2.64
C LEU A 77 6.06 34.94 1.53
N LYS A 78 4.74 34.99 1.36
CA LYS A 78 4.08 35.73 0.27
C LYS A 78 4.55 37.17 0.16
N ASP A 79 4.49 37.93 1.25
CA ASP A 79 4.81 39.37 1.21
C ASP A 79 6.29 39.62 0.91
N TYR A 80 7.17 38.76 1.44
CA TYR A 80 8.60 38.79 1.14
C TYR A 80 8.87 38.49 -0.35
N LEU A 81 8.18 37.50 -0.92
CA LEU A 81 8.33 37.13 -2.33
C LEU A 81 7.77 38.20 -3.26
N ILE A 82 6.63 38.81 -2.94
CA ILE A 82 6.06 39.91 -3.72
C ILE A 82 6.98 41.14 -3.69
N THR A 83 7.56 41.45 -2.54
CA THR A 83 8.44 42.62 -2.38
C THR A 83 9.74 42.46 -3.17
N ASN A 84 10.35 41.28 -3.13
CA ASN A 84 11.62 41.03 -3.81
C ASN A 84 11.47 40.60 -5.28
N VAL A 85 10.31 40.01 -5.64
CA VAL A 85 10.01 39.50 -6.98
C VAL A 85 8.56 39.89 -7.34
N PRO A 86 8.32 41.13 -7.81
CA PRO A 86 6.97 41.66 -8.04
C PRO A 86 6.20 40.89 -9.12
N GLU A 87 6.88 40.15 -9.99
CA GLU A 87 6.27 39.25 -10.98
C GLU A 87 5.41 38.14 -10.34
N THR A 88 5.71 37.76 -9.09
CA THR A 88 4.94 36.76 -8.34
C THR A 88 3.56 37.27 -7.89
N THR A 89 3.32 38.58 -7.92
CA THR A 89 2.04 39.18 -7.48
C THR A 89 0.85 38.60 -8.24
N ASN A 90 0.94 38.53 -9.57
CA ASN A 90 -0.13 38.00 -10.42
C ASN A 90 -0.40 36.52 -10.14
N TYR A 91 0.65 35.75 -9.86
CA TYR A 91 0.53 34.35 -9.46
C TYR A 91 -0.27 34.21 -8.16
N TYR A 92 0.09 34.97 -7.12
CA TYR A 92 -0.62 34.90 -5.84
C TYR A 92 -2.08 35.38 -5.94
N LEU A 93 -2.35 36.41 -6.74
CA LEU A 93 -3.72 36.88 -7.01
C LEU A 93 -4.55 35.81 -7.74
N PHE A 94 -3.96 35.14 -8.73
CA PHE A 94 -4.61 34.05 -9.45
C PHE A 94 -4.92 32.87 -8.52
N VAL A 95 -3.95 32.44 -7.70
CA VAL A 95 -4.16 31.36 -6.74
C VAL A 95 -5.27 31.71 -5.75
N GLN A 96 -5.31 32.94 -5.24
CA GLN A 96 -6.36 33.38 -4.33
C GLN A 96 -7.75 33.34 -4.99
N HIS A 97 -7.88 33.87 -6.21
CA HIS A 97 -9.12 33.82 -6.96
C HIS A 97 -9.59 32.38 -7.20
N MET A 98 -8.67 31.48 -7.57
CA MET A 98 -8.97 30.06 -7.74
C MET A 98 -9.48 29.42 -6.44
N VAL A 99 -8.85 29.71 -5.31
CA VAL A 99 -9.25 29.20 -4.00
C VAL A 99 -10.66 29.68 -3.63
N GLU A 100 -10.97 30.95 -3.83
CA GLU A 100 -12.31 31.51 -3.58
C GLU A 100 -13.40 30.84 -4.43
N GLN A 101 -13.12 30.63 -5.73
CA GLN A 101 -14.06 29.93 -6.62
C GLN A 101 -14.28 28.48 -6.20
N ILE A 102 -13.21 27.78 -5.79
CA ILE A 102 -13.30 26.39 -5.29
C ILE A 102 -14.16 26.35 -4.02
N PHE A 103 -13.93 27.22 -3.05
CA PHE A 103 -14.73 27.27 -1.82
C PHE A 103 -16.19 27.55 -2.11
N LYS A 104 -16.48 28.49 -3.01
CA LYS A 104 -17.85 28.79 -3.43
C LYS A 104 -18.54 27.58 -4.07
N ASN A 105 -17.83 26.88 -4.95
CA ASN A 105 -18.36 25.69 -5.63
C ASN A 105 -18.61 24.55 -4.65
N ILE A 106 -17.70 24.33 -3.69
CA ILE A 106 -17.88 23.34 -2.63
C ILE A 106 -19.08 23.70 -1.76
N SER A 107 -19.22 24.96 -1.35
CA SER A 107 -20.37 25.43 -0.57
C SER A 107 -21.68 25.20 -1.32
N ASN A 108 -21.75 25.57 -2.60
CA ASN A 108 -22.90 25.33 -3.45
C ASN A 108 -23.23 23.83 -3.58
N LEU A 109 -22.20 22.98 -3.70
CA LEU A 109 -22.38 21.53 -3.75
C LEU A 109 -22.94 20.99 -2.43
N LEU A 110 -22.45 21.46 -1.29
CA LEU A 110 -22.96 21.05 0.03
C LEU A 110 -24.42 21.46 0.22
N ILE A 111 -24.78 22.68 -0.18
CA ILE A 111 -26.16 23.18 -0.17
C ILE A 111 -27.05 22.31 -1.06
N PHE A 112 -26.59 21.96 -2.27
CA PHE A 112 -27.31 21.06 -3.18
C PHE A 112 -27.53 19.67 -2.58
N LEU A 113 -26.57 19.16 -1.80
CA LEU A 113 -26.67 17.89 -1.09
C LEU A 113 -27.50 17.98 0.20
N GLY A 114 -28.09 19.13 0.52
CA GLY A 114 -28.92 19.34 1.70
C GLY A 114 -28.13 19.42 3.02
N ILE A 115 -26.81 19.55 2.95
CA ILE A 115 -25.94 19.71 4.13
C ILE A 115 -25.88 21.21 4.44
N GLN A 116 -26.73 21.66 5.37
CA GLN A 116 -26.70 23.04 5.89
C GLN A 116 -25.70 23.13 7.05
N TYR A 117 -24.79 24.12 6.98
CA TYR A 117 -23.86 24.52 8.03
C TYR A 117 -24.25 25.90 8.57
#